data_AF-A0A7N5JS49-F1
#
_entry.id   AF-A0A7N5JS49-F1
#
_cell.length_a   1.000
_cell.length_b   1.000
_cell.length_c   1.000
_cell.angle_alpha   90.00
_cell.angle_beta   90.00
_cell.angle_gamma   90.00
#
_symmetry.space_group_name_H-M   'P 1'
#
loop_
_entity.id
_entity.type
_entity.pdbx_description
1 polymer ?
#
loop_
_entity_poly.entity_id
_entity_poly.type
_entity_poly.pdbx_seq_one_letter_code
_entity_poly.pdbx_strand_id
1 'polypeptide(L)'
;MTKLPCQGLNLGAACCELWPRHSTSNACREAPSLSDLQGPAAMSHRKFSAPRHGHLGFLPHKRSRRHRGKVKTWPRDDPSRPVHLTAFLGYKAGMTHTLREVHRPGLKISKREEVEAVTIVETPPLVVVGVVGYVATPRGLRSFKTIFAEHLSDECRRRFYKDWHKSKKKAFTKACKRWRDADGKKQLQRDLAAMKKYCKVIRVIVHTQMKLLPFRQKKAHIMEIQLNGGTVAEKVAWAQARLEKQVPVHSVFSQSEVIDVIAVTKGRGVKGVTSRWHTKKLPRKTHKGLRKVACIGAWHPARVGCSIARAGQKGYHHRTELNKKIYRIGRGLHKEDGKVVKNNASTSYDVTDKSITPLGGFPHYGEVNNDFVMLKGCIAGTKKRVITLRKVSASVVVGGQREPRGPREGWGGLASLSWALLGGGWGWEEQKGRGSGRSWVNETFPVWTGGGGGSGVGPYLRLSSPTTPSPSWCTTAARPWRTSSSSSSTPPPSLATAASRQRKRRGSSW
;
A
#
# COMPACT_ATOMS: atom_id res chain seq x y z
N MET A 1 42.63 -65.28 -0.87
CA MET A 1 42.50 -66.65 -1.42
C MET A 1 41.32 -66.59 -2.38
N THR A 2 41.38 -66.82 -3.70
CA THR A 2 42.38 -67.47 -4.56
C THR A 2 42.06 -67.12 -6.03
N LYS A 3 43.12 -66.82 -6.78
CA LYS A 3 43.42 -67.27 -8.16
C LYS A 3 42.52 -66.85 -9.36
N LEU A 4 43.12 -66.03 -10.22
CA LEU A 4 43.05 -66.05 -11.70
C LEU A 4 43.42 -67.46 -12.25
N PRO A 5 43.10 -67.83 -13.51
CA PRO A 5 43.99 -67.49 -14.64
C PRO A 5 43.32 -67.29 -16.03
N CYS A 6 44.20 -66.87 -16.94
CA CYS A 6 44.07 -66.41 -18.32
C CYS A 6 43.86 -67.52 -19.39
N GLN A 7 43.81 -67.04 -20.65
CA GLN A 7 44.02 -67.71 -21.95
C GLN A 7 42.74 -68.29 -22.56
N GLY A 8 42.35 -68.08 -23.82
CA GLY A 8 42.98 -67.55 -25.03
C GLY A 8 42.41 -68.38 -26.21
N LEU A 9 42.10 -67.76 -27.36
CA LEU A 9 42.22 -68.33 -28.72
C LEU A 9 41.44 -67.53 -29.78
N ASN A 10 42.07 -67.47 -30.95
CA ASN A 10 41.74 -66.75 -32.18
C ASN A 10 40.70 -67.47 -33.06
N LEU A 11 40.36 -66.79 -34.17
CA LEU A 11 39.67 -67.23 -35.40
C LEU A 11 38.14 -67.03 -35.31
N GLY A 12 37.43 -66.40 -36.23
CA GLY A 12 37.71 -65.92 -37.57
C GLY A 12 36.37 -65.88 -38.34
N ALA A 13 36.23 -64.92 -39.25
CA ALA A 13 35.28 -64.88 -40.37
C ALA A 13 33.79 -64.50 -40.14
N ALA A 14 33.31 -63.74 -41.13
CA ALA A 14 31.93 -63.55 -41.59
C ALA A 14 31.01 -62.62 -40.78
N CYS A 15 30.88 -61.37 -41.23
CA CYS A 15 29.82 -61.00 -42.18
C CYS A 15 29.89 -59.48 -42.45
N CYS A 16 30.29 -59.12 -43.66
CA CYS A 16 30.37 -57.75 -44.14
C CYS A 16 29.57 -57.69 -45.45
N GLU A 17 28.30 -57.31 -45.35
CA GLU A 17 27.38 -56.95 -46.42
C GLU A 17 26.38 -55.98 -45.75
N LEU A 18 25.93 -54.84 -46.27
CA LEU A 18 25.90 -54.29 -47.62
C LEU A 18 25.33 -52.87 -47.45
N TRP A 19 26.10 -51.78 -47.46
CA TRP A 19 25.56 -50.41 -47.66
C TRP A 19 26.46 -49.63 -48.63
N PRO A 20 25.91 -49.04 -49.71
CA PRO A 20 26.68 -48.69 -50.90
C PRO A 20 27.50 -47.40 -50.73
N ARG A 21 28.74 -47.45 -51.26
CA ARG A 21 29.53 -46.27 -51.62
C ARG A 21 28.87 -45.58 -52.82
N HIS A 22 28.57 -44.29 -52.68
CA HIS A 22 28.51 -43.39 -53.84
C HIS A 22 29.71 -42.43 -53.82
N SER A 23 30.57 -42.67 -54.82
CA SER A 23 31.39 -41.72 -55.59
C SER A 23 31.76 -40.36 -54.98
N THR A 24 33.05 -40.25 -54.73
CA THR A 24 33.93 -39.07 -54.88
C THR A 24 33.35 -37.85 -55.62
N SER A 25 33.27 -36.73 -54.90
CA SER A 25 33.67 -35.43 -55.43
C SER A 25 34.24 -34.59 -54.29
N ASN A 26 35.55 -34.36 -54.31
CA ASN A 26 36.20 -33.32 -53.54
C ASN A 26 35.63 -31.97 -53.97
N ALA A 27 34.68 -31.46 -53.22
CA ALA A 27 34.33 -30.05 -53.25
C ALA A 27 34.62 -29.50 -51.86
N CYS A 28 35.82 -28.94 -51.69
CA CYS A 28 36.06 -27.94 -50.67
C CYS A 28 34.97 -26.89 -50.82
N ARG A 29 33.94 -26.94 -49.97
CA ARG A 29 32.99 -25.84 -49.87
C ARG A 29 33.76 -24.68 -49.27
N GLU A 30 34.16 -23.76 -50.13
CA GLU A 30 34.56 -22.41 -49.74
C GLU A 30 33.54 -21.89 -48.72
N ALA A 31 34.04 -21.35 -47.62
CA ALA A 31 33.19 -20.59 -46.70
C ALA A 31 32.53 -19.47 -47.51
N PRO A 32 31.20 -19.28 -47.40
CA PRO A 32 30.52 -18.24 -48.17
C PRO A 32 31.19 -16.89 -47.89
N SER A 33 31.49 -16.18 -48.97
CA SER A 33 32.09 -14.86 -48.91
C SER A 33 31.16 -13.90 -48.14
N LEU A 34 31.73 -12.97 -47.39
CA LEU A 34 30.97 -12.00 -46.56
C LEU A 34 29.98 -11.14 -47.37
N SER A 35 30.09 -11.14 -48.70
CA SER A 35 29.20 -10.50 -49.67
C SER A 35 27.87 -11.24 -49.90
N ASP A 36 27.79 -12.56 -49.70
CA ASP A 36 26.59 -13.36 -50.01
C ASP A 36 25.50 -13.33 -48.92
N LEU A 37 25.72 -12.56 -47.84
CA LEU A 37 24.78 -12.37 -46.73
C LEU A 37 24.04 -11.02 -46.78
N GLN A 38 24.05 -10.33 -47.92
CA GLN A 38 23.33 -9.06 -48.11
C GLN A 38 21.83 -9.26 -48.41
N GLY A 39 21.14 -10.01 -47.55
CA GLY A 39 19.69 -9.82 -47.34
C GLY A 39 19.48 -8.71 -46.32
N PRO A 40 18.33 -8.01 -46.28
CA PRO A 40 18.05 -7.04 -45.23
C PRO A 40 18.21 -7.75 -43.88
N ALA A 41 19.17 -7.30 -43.08
CA ALA A 41 19.56 -7.95 -41.83
C ALA A 41 18.33 -8.09 -40.91
N ALA A 42 17.67 -9.24 -40.98
CA ALA A 42 16.51 -9.54 -40.17
C ALA A 42 16.98 -9.67 -38.72
N MET A 43 16.86 -8.58 -37.96
CA MET A 43 17.31 -8.53 -36.57
C MET A 43 16.69 -9.70 -35.79
N SER A 44 17.54 -10.54 -35.21
CA SER A 44 17.09 -11.65 -34.38
C SER A 44 16.32 -11.09 -33.18
N HIS A 45 15.12 -11.63 -32.95
CA HIS A 45 14.24 -11.19 -31.88
C HIS A 45 13.55 -12.38 -31.22
N ARG A 46 12.85 -12.11 -30.12
CA ARG A 46 12.10 -13.13 -29.41
C ARG A 46 10.92 -13.62 -30.27
N LYS A 47 11.02 -14.85 -30.81
CA LYS A 47 10.00 -15.47 -31.69
C LYS A 47 8.55 -15.32 -31.21
N PHE A 48 8.31 -15.53 -29.90
CA PHE A 48 6.99 -15.35 -29.29
C PHE A 48 7.05 -14.33 -28.16
N SER A 49 6.36 -13.20 -28.33
CA SER A 49 6.23 -12.18 -27.30
C SER A 49 5.45 -12.71 -26.10
N ALA A 50 5.82 -12.26 -24.89
CA ALA A 50 5.02 -12.49 -23.70
C ALA A 50 5.05 -11.27 -22.80
N PRO A 51 4.01 -11.04 -21.99
CA PRO A 51 4.01 -9.99 -20.99
C PRO A 51 5.19 -10.11 -20.04
N ARG A 52 5.64 -8.96 -19.54
CA ARG A 52 6.74 -8.90 -18.58
C ARG A 52 6.35 -9.54 -17.24
N HIS A 53 7.24 -10.33 -16.67
CA HIS A 53 7.08 -10.85 -15.32
C HIS A 53 7.38 -9.78 -14.26
N GLY A 54 6.32 -9.31 -13.60
CA GLY A 54 6.37 -8.41 -12.46
C GLY A 54 6.48 -6.93 -12.81
N HIS A 55 5.85 -6.12 -11.98
CA HIS A 55 5.64 -4.69 -12.21
C HIS A 55 6.83 -3.84 -11.74
N LEU A 56 7.34 -2.98 -12.62
CA LEU A 56 8.54 -2.16 -12.37
C LEU A 56 8.29 -0.97 -11.44
N GLY A 57 7.08 -0.40 -11.41
CA GLY A 57 6.74 0.70 -10.49
C GLY A 57 6.79 0.33 -9.00
N PHE A 58 6.97 -0.96 -8.69
CA PHE A 58 7.18 -1.43 -7.33
C PHE A 58 8.65 -1.71 -6.98
N LEU A 59 9.58 -1.51 -7.92
CA LEU A 59 11.00 -1.43 -7.63
C LEU A 59 11.28 -0.16 -6.78
N PRO A 60 12.17 -0.23 -5.79
CA PRO A 60 12.96 -1.39 -5.37
C PRO A 60 12.18 -2.38 -4.49
N HIS A 61 12.33 -3.69 -4.78
CA HIS A 61 11.84 -4.80 -3.94
C HIS A 61 12.77 -5.06 -2.75
N LYS A 62 12.71 -4.17 -1.74
CA LYS A 62 13.49 -4.23 -0.49
C LYS A 62 12.59 -4.20 0.75
N ARG A 63 13.20 -4.50 1.91
CA ARG A 63 12.53 -4.39 3.22
C ARG A 63 12.13 -2.92 3.48
N SER A 64 10.90 -2.71 3.95
CA SER A 64 10.45 -1.41 4.43
C SER A 64 11.29 -0.97 5.62
N ARG A 65 11.76 0.29 5.60
CA ARG A 65 12.51 0.90 6.71
C ARG A 65 11.64 1.12 7.95
N ARG A 66 10.33 1.35 7.74
CA ARG A 66 9.35 1.54 8.82
C ARG A 66 8.50 0.28 8.95
N HIS A 67 8.19 -0.10 10.19
CA HIS A 67 7.28 -1.21 10.47
C HIS A 67 5.83 -0.89 10.05
N ARG A 68 5.44 0.39 10.18
CA ARG A 68 4.14 0.90 9.75
C ARG A 68 4.16 1.39 8.31
N GLY A 69 3.01 1.30 7.64
CA GLY A 69 2.70 2.09 6.45
C GLY A 69 2.91 3.60 6.67
N LYS A 70 3.84 4.22 5.93
CA LYS A 70 3.94 5.69 5.90
C LYS A 70 2.95 6.22 4.86
N VAL A 71 2.10 7.17 5.25
CA VAL A 71 1.35 7.98 4.31
C VAL A 71 2.30 8.95 3.61
N LYS A 72 2.45 8.82 2.29
CA LYS A 72 3.32 9.70 1.49
C LYS A 72 2.55 10.88 0.90
N THR A 73 1.31 10.62 0.48
CA THR A 73 0.39 11.60 -0.09
C THR A 73 -0.85 11.65 0.78
N TRP A 74 -1.41 12.84 0.97
CA TRP A 74 -2.66 13.02 1.69
C TRP A 74 -3.76 13.35 0.68
N PRO A 75 -5.06 13.12 1.01
CA PRO A 75 -6.15 13.66 0.21
C PRO A 75 -5.98 15.17 0.02
N ARG A 76 -6.37 15.67 -1.15
CA ARG A 76 -6.35 17.12 -1.41
C ARG A 76 -7.26 17.81 -0.40
N ASP A 77 -6.83 19.00 0.01
CA ASP A 77 -7.50 19.80 1.02
C ASP A 77 -8.57 20.66 0.33
N ASP A 78 -9.76 20.67 0.89
CA ASP A 78 -10.94 21.38 0.38
C ASP A 78 -11.48 22.27 1.52
N PRO A 79 -11.21 23.59 1.50
CA PRO A 79 -11.57 24.49 2.59
C PRO A 79 -13.08 24.60 2.86
N SER A 80 -13.94 24.22 1.89
CA SER A 80 -15.40 24.30 2.04
C SER A 80 -15.96 23.31 3.06
N ARG A 81 -15.24 22.21 3.31
CA ARG A 81 -15.67 21.14 4.22
C ARG A 81 -15.30 21.47 5.66
N PRO A 82 -16.02 20.95 6.66
CA PRO A 82 -15.62 21.08 8.05
C PRO A 82 -14.27 20.39 8.31
N VAL A 83 -13.54 20.88 9.32
CA VAL A 83 -12.23 20.34 9.71
C VAL A 83 -12.38 18.88 10.15
N HIS A 84 -11.66 17.98 9.46
CA HIS A 84 -11.69 16.55 9.74
C HIS A 84 -10.31 15.88 9.58
N LEU A 85 -10.18 14.70 10.19
CA LEU A 85 -9.01 13.85 10.03
C LEU A 85 -9.08 13.02 8.76
N THR A 86 -7.91 12.75 8.18
CA THR A 86 -7.79 12.06 6.88
C THR A 86 -7.27 10.62 6.99
N ALA A 87 -6.81 10.19 8.16
CA ALA A 87 -6.30 8.84 8.38
C ALA A 87 -6.51 8.37 9.81
N PHE A 88 -6.34 7.07 10.02
CA PHE A 88 -6.43 6.39 11.31
C PHE A 88 -5.44 5.22 11.35
N LEU A 89 -5.14 4.72 12.54
CA LEU A 89 -4.34 3.51 12.73
C LEU A 89 -5.19 2.40 13.32
N GLY A 90 -5.09 1.23 12.72
CA GLY A 90 -5.68 0.01 13.25
C GLY A 90 -4.68 -1.14 13.24
N TYR A 91 -5.12 -2.27 13.77
CA TYR A 91 -4.36 -3.50 13.87
C TYR A 91 -5.13 -4.62 13.21
N LYS A 92 -4.48 -5.30 12.27
CA LYS A 92 -5.12 -6.41 11.57
C LYS A 92 -5.36 -7.57 12.54
N ALA A 93 -6.62 -7.83 12.86
CA ALA A 93 -7.02 -8.92 13.75
C ALA A 93 -7.01 -10.26 13.00
N GLY A 94 -7.83 -10.33 11.96
CA GLY A 94 -8.02 -11.54 11.18
C GLY A 94 -8.88 -11.28 9.94
N MET A 95 -9.42 -12.35 9.39
CA MET A 95 -10.36 -12.31 8.28
C MET A 95 -11.53 -13.23 8.61
N THR A 96 -12.71 -12.84 8.16
CA THR A 96 -13.94 -13.63 8.20
C THR A 96 -14.61 -13.50 6.82
N HIS A 97 -15.80 -14.04 6.66
CA HIS A 97 -16.66 -13.78 5.50
C HIS A 97 -17.99 -13.20 5.98
N THR A 98 -18.67 -12.47 5.11
CA THR A 98 -20.01 -11.93 5.35
C THR A 98 -20.90 -12.27 4.19
N LEU A 99 -22.14 -12.66 4.49
CA LEU A 99 -23.23 -12.68 3.53
C LEU A 99 -23.81 -11.27 3.40
N ARG A 100 -24.03 -10.83 2.17
CA ARG A 100 -24.70 -9.56 1.87
C ARG A 100 -25.51 -9.68 0.59
N GLU A 101 -26.60 -8.94 0.49
CA GLU A 101 -27.23 -8.71 -0.79
C GLU A 101 -26.39 -7.76 -1.66
N VAL A 102 -26.29 -8.07 -2.95
CA VAL A 102 -25.55 -7.28 -3.93
C VAL A 102 -26.52 -6.41 -4.73
N HIS A 103 -26.46 -5.10 -4.51
CA HIS A 103 -27.20 -4.13 -5.34
C HIS A 103 -26.28 -3.55 -6.41
N ARG A 104 -26.20 -4.23 -7.55
CA ARG A 104 -25.44 -3.78 -8.73
C ARG A 104 -26.25 -4.09 -10.00
N PRO A 105 -26.96 -3.10 -10.57
CA PRO A 105 -27.77 -3.33 -11.76
C PRO A 105 -26.90 -3.85 -12.92
N GLY A 106 -27.43 -4.78 -13.71
CA GLY A 106 -26.73 -5.39 -14.85
C GLY A 106 -25.88 -6.63 -14.51
N LEU A 107 -25.68 -6.97 -13.23
CA LEU A 107 -25.05 -8.23 -12.85
C LEU A 107 -26.09 -9.34 -12.65
N LYS A 108 -25.78 -10.56 -13.11
CA LYS A 108 -26.61 -11.76 -12.86
C LYS A 108 -26.84 -12.06 -11.37
N ILE A 109 -25.91 -11.60 -10.52
CA ILE A 109 -25.91 -11.80 -9.07
C ILE A 109 -26.65 -10.65 -8.34
N SER A 110 -27.17 -9.65 -9.08
CA SER A 110 -27.90 -8.56 -8.45
C SER A 110 -29.13 -9.08 -7.68
N LYS A 111 -29.38 -8.52 -6.50
CA LYS A 111 -30.45 -8.91 -5.57
C LYS A 111 -30.36 -10.36 -5.08
N ARG A 112 -29.16 -10.95 -5.12
CA ARG A 112 -28.87 -12.25 -4.52
C ARG A 112 -27.81 -12.06 -3.44
N GLU A 113 -27.79 -13.02 -2.52
CA GLU A 113 -26.77 -13.06 -1.48
C GLU A 113 -25.42 -13.50 -2.05
N GLU A 114 -24.37 -12.76 -1.74
CA GLU A 114 -22.99 -13.11 -2.07
C GLU A 114 -22.17 -13.22 -0.79
N VAL A 115 -21.38 -14.30 -0.70
CA VAL A 115 -20.38 -14.48 0.36
C VAL A 115 -19.13 -13.71 -0.02
N GLU A 116 -18.83 -12.65 0.72
CA GLU A 116 -17.62 -11.86 0.52
C GLU A 116 -16.64 -12.01 1.67
N ALA A 117 -15.38 -12.23 1.35
CA ALA A 117 -14.32 -12.21 2.35
C ALA A 117 -14.11 -10.78 2.88
N VAL A 118 -13.97 -10.66 4.20
CA VAL A 118 -13.70 -9.38 4.88
C VAL A 118 -12.50 -9.49 5.81
N THR A 119 -11.76 -8.40 5.95
CA THR A 119 -10.69 -8.27 6.95
C THR A 119 -11.18 -7.43 8.12
N ILE A 120 -10.99 -7.94 9.33
CA ILE A 120 -11.28 -7.21 10.57
C ILE A 120 -10.03 -6.49 11.03
N VAL A 121 -10.15 -5.18 11.22
CA VAL A 121 -9.09 -4.31 11.73
C VAL A 121 -9.58 -3.69 13.03
N GLU A 122 -8.94 -4.05 14.15
CA GLU A 122 -9.23 -3.44 15.45
C GLU A 122 -8.60 -2.05 15.51
N THR A 123 -9.38 -1.07 15.93
CA THR A 123 -9.08 0.36 15.87
C THR A 123 -9.26 0.97 17.26
N PRO A 124 -8.28 0.78 18.17
CA PRO A 124 -8.35 1.44 19.47
C PRO A 124 -8.33 2.97 19.27
N PRO A 125 -8.99 3.74 20.16
CA PRO A 125 -9.07 5.20 20.04
C PRO A 125 -7.66 5.82 20.01
N LEU A 126 -7.47 6.79 19.13
CA LEU A 126 -6.19 7.51 19.00
C LEU A 126 -6.17 8.69 19.95
N VAL A 127 -5.04 8.93 20.61
CA VAL A 127 -4.87 10.13 21.43
C VAL A 127 -4.05 11.15 20.66
N VAL A 128 -4.57 12.37 20.59
CA VAL A 128 -3.89 13.51 19.98
C VAL A 128 -2.88 14.09 20.97
N VAL A 129 -1.61 14.21 20.55
CA VAL A 129 -0.49 14.58 21.44
C VAL A 129 0.20 15.85 21.01
N GLY A 130 -0.03 16.31 19.78
CA GLY A 130 0.65 17.51 19.32
C GLY A 130 0.20 17.93 17.93
N VAL A 131 0.73 19.06 17.50
CA VAL A 131 0.42 19.70 16.23
C VAL A 131 1.73 20.10 15.56
N VAL A 132 1.83 19.87 14.25
CA VAL A 132 2.96 20.25 13.40
C VAL A 132 2.44 21.16 12.31
N GLY A 133 3.02 22.35 12.21
CA GLY A 133 2.78 23.27 11.10
C GLY A 133 3.77 23.04 9.97
N TYR A 134 3.28 23.02 8.73
CA TYR A 134 4.12 22.97 7.52
C TYR A 134 3.97 24.24 6.71
N VAL A 135 5.11 24.86 6.40
CA VAL A 135 5.22 26.01 5.50
C VAL A 135 5.54 25.52 4.09
N ALA A 136 4.93 26.14 3.09
CA ALA A 136 5.24 25.89 1.69
C ALA A 136 6.52 26.64 1.31
N THR A 137 7.51 25.91 0.83
CA THR A 137 8.74 26.48 0.25
C THR A 137 8.84 26.01 -1.21
N PRO A 138 9.65 26.66 -2.07
CA PRO A 138 9.83 26.21 -3.45
C PRO A 138 10.32 24.76 -3.58
N ARG A 139 11.03 24.24 -2.57
CA ARG A 139 11.50 22.85 -2.50
C ARG A 139 10.47 21.86 -1.92
N GLY A 140 9.29 22.34 -1.55
CA GLY A 140 8.21 21.56 -0.95
C GLY A 140 7.84 21.99 0.47
N LEU A 141 7.12 21.13 1.19
CA LEU A 141 6.66 21.41 2.56
C LEU A 141 7.80 21.22 3.57
N ARG A 142 8.13 22.27 4.31
CA ARG A 142 9.09 22.23 5.43
C ARG A 142 8.33 22.29 6.76
N SER A 143 8.74 21.50 7.74
CA SER A 143 8.22 21.62 9.12
C SER A 143 8.61 22.98 9.69
N PHE A 144 7.64 23.74 10.17
CA PHE A 144 7.84 25.07 10.74
C PHE A 144 7.99 25.00 12.26
N LYS A 145 6.90 24.68 12.97
CA LYS A 145 6.88 24.52 14.42
C LYS A 145 6.12 23.26 14.80
N THR A 146 6.50 22.67 15.93
CA THR A 146 5.84 21.51 16.51
C THR A 146 5.50 21.83 17.97
N ILE A 147 4.23 21.69 18.30
CA ILE A 147 3.70 21.91 19.65
C ILE A 147 3.23 20.55 20.18
N PHE A 148 3.63 20.21 21.40
CA PHE A 148 3.18 19.00 22.09
C PHE A 148 2.20 19.37 23.21
N ALA A 149 1.35 18.43 23.59
CA ALA A 149 0.42 18.52 24.69
C ALA A 149 1.13 18.63 26.05
N GLU A 150 0.40 19.01 27.09
CA GLU A 150 0.91 19.11 28.46
C GLU A 150 1.18 17.71 29.03
N HIS A 151 0.23 16.80 28.89
CA HIS A 151 0.29 15.46 29.42
C HIS A 151 0.53 14.42 28.32
N LEU A 152 1.70 13.78 28.37
CA LEU A 152 2.06 12.70 27.46
C LEU A 152 2.01 11.34 28.18
N SER A 153 1.25 10.41 27.62
CA SER A 153 1.21 9.03 28.09
C SER A 153 2.59 8.36 28.02
N ASP A 154 2.87 7.48 28.98
CA ASP A 154 4.13 6.72 28.98
C ASP A 154 4.30 5.81 27.75
N GLU A 155 3.20 5.36 27.13
CA GLU A 155 3.25 4.58 25.89
C GLU A 155 3.76 5.39 24.70
N CYS A 156 3.37 6.68 24.64
CA CYS A 156 3.90 7.63 23.68
C CYS A 156 5.38 7.91 23.96
N ARG A 157 5.74 8.16 25.22
CA ARG A 157 7.13 8.41 25.65
C ARG A 157 8.06 7.23 25.34
N ARG A 158 7.58 5.99 25.48
CA ARG A 158 8.28 4.75 25.06
C ARG A 158 8.68 4.75 23.59
N ARG A 159 8.05 5.54 22.71
CA ARG A 159 8.46 5.64 21.31
C ARG A 159 9.85 6.24 21.16
N PHE A 160 10.20 7.20 22.01
CA PHE A 160 11.43 7.99 21.95
C PHE A 160 12.65 7.30 22.57
N TYR A 161 12.42 6.18 23.27
CA TYR A 161 13.48 5.33 23.79
C TYR A 161 13.58 4.02 22.99
N LYS A 162 14.81 3.55 22.78
CA LYS A 162 15.06 2.15 22.37
C LYS A 162 14.87 1.25 23.59
N ASP A 163 15.58 1.54 24.67
CA ASP A 163 15.54 0.79 25.92
C ASP A 163 14.87 1.61 27.03
N TRP A 164 13.57 1.42 27.21
CA TRP A 164 12.77 2.16 28.19
C TRP A 164 13.23 1.95 29.64
N HIS A 165 13.55 0.71 30.01
CA HIS A 165 13.83 0.34 31.40
C HIS A 165 15.20 0.83 31.90
N LYS A 166 16.19 0.92 31.01
CA LYS A 166 17.53 1.45 31.32
C LYS A 166 17.61 2.98 31.26
N SER A 167 16.59 3.63 30.70
CA SER A 167 16.60 5.07 30.48
C SER A 167 16.07 5.83 31.69
N LYS A 168 16.57 7.06 31.92
CA LYS A 168 16.07 7.99 32.95
C LYS A 168 14.66 8.55 32.69
N LYS A 169 14.01 8.17 31.57
CA LYS A 169 12.65 8.58 31.17
C LYS A 169 12.42 10.10 31.27
N LYS A 170 13.34 10.91 30.75
CA LYS A 170 13.25 12.40 30.72
C LYS A 170 12.64 12.98 29.44
N ALA A 171 12.12 12.16 28.52
CA ALA A 171 11.50 12.66 27.29
C ALA A 171 10.28 13.54 27.60
N PHE A 172 10.22 14.69 26.92
CA PHE A 172 9.18 15.73 27.02
C PHE A 172 9.03 16.45 28.36
N THR A 173 9.84 16.17 29.38
CA THR A 173 9.70 16.83 30.70
C THR A 173 9.79 18.35 30.62
N LYS A 174 10.73 18.90 29.85
CA LYS A 174 10.84 20.35 29.63
C LYS A 174 9.70 20.92 28.78
N ALA A 175 9.19 20.15 27.82
CA ALA A 175 8.10 20.60 26.95
C ALA A 175 6.77 20.66 27.71
N CYS A 176 6.49 19.67 28.55
CA CYS A 176 5.32 19.63 29.43
C CYS A 176 5.35 20.79 30.45
N LYS A 177 6.53 21.10 31.01
CA LYS A 177 6.68 22.23 31.97
C LYS A 177 6.28 23.59 31.36
N ARG A 178 6.49 23.82 30.07
CA ARG A 178 6.10 25.07 29.38
C ARG A 178 4.60 25.37 29.44
N TRP A 179 3.76 24.35 29.61
CA TRP A 179 2.32 24.55 29.77
C TRP A 179 1.95 25.04 31.17
N ARG A 180 2.83 24.89 32.16
CA ARG A 180 2.62 25.34 33.53
C ARG A 180 3.13 26.77 33.73
N ASP A 181 4.29 27.08 33.15
CA ASP A 181 4.93 28.38 33.28
C ASP A 181 4.17 29.47 32.50
N ALA A 182 3.99 30.66 33.09
CA ALA A 182 3.28 31.78 32.44
C ALA A 182 3.97 32.23 31.14
N ASP A 183 5.31 32.31 31.15
CA ASP A 183 6.09 32.67 29.96
C ASP A 183 6.08 31.57 28.89
N GLY A 184 6.02 30.31 29.33
CA GLY A 184 5.87 29.16 28.44
C GLY A 184 4.52 29.18 27.70
N LYS A 185 3.42 29.52 28.39
CA LYS A 185 2.10 29.73 27.77
C LYS A 185 2.12 30.85 26.74
N LYS A 186 2.76 32.00 27.06
CA LYS A 186 2.94 33.10 26.10
C LYS A 186 3.72 32.65 24.86
N GLN A 187 4.79 31.87 25.03
CA GLN A 187 5.55 31.30 23.92
C GLN A 187 4.70 30.36 23.06
N LEU A 188 3.89 29.49 23.67
CA LEU A 188 2.99 28.58 22.97
C LEU A 188 1.93 29.33 22.18
N GLN A 189 1.35 30.39 22.74
CA GLN A 189 0.40 31.25 22.04
C GLN A 189 1.04 31.96 20.84
N ARG A 190 2.27 32.47 20.98
CA ARG A 190 3.06 33.03 19.86
C ARG A 190 3.34 31.98 18.79
N ASP A 191 3.66 30.74 19.18
CA ASP A 191 3.90 29.64 18.26
C ASP A 191 2.62 29.26 17.50
N LEU A 192 1.47 29.17 18.18
CA LEU A 192 0.17 28.94 17.56
C LEU A 192 -0.22 30.07 16.60
N ALA A 193 -0.02 31.33 16.99
CA ALA A 193 -0.27 32.48 16.13
C ALA A 193 0.62 32.45 14.88
N ALA A 194 1.90 32.12 15.03
CA ALA A 194 2.82 31.96 13.90
C ALA A 194 2.41 30.79 12.98
N MET A 195 1.86 29.71 13.54
CA MET A 195 1.31 28.60 12.74
C MET A 195 0.12 29.04 11.91
N LYS A 196 -0.81 29.83 12.48
CA LYS A 196 -1.95 30.37 11.74
C LYS A 196 -1.53 31.27 10.58
N LYS A 197 -0.47 32.08 10.76
CA LYS A 197 0.01 33.04 9.76
C LYS A 197 0.81 32.41 8.62
N TYR A 198 1.76 31.52 8.92
CA TYR A 198 2.75 31.07 7.93
C TYR A 198 2.52 29.66 7.38
N CYS A 199 1.76 28.81 8.08
CA CYS A 199 1.62 27.41 7.67
C CYS A 199 0.52 27.26 6.62
N LYS A 200 0.82 26.50 5.56
CA LYS A 200 -0.18 26.09 4.56
C LYS A 200 -0.90 24.82 4.97
N VAL A 201 -0.21 23.90 5.64
CA VAL A 201 -0.74 22.59 6.02
C VAL A 201 -0.51 22.36 7.50
N ILE A 202 -1.57 21.97 8.21
CA ILE A 202 -1.50 21.57 9.62
C ILE A 202 -1.65 20.06 9.71
N ARG A 203 -0.78 19.43 10.50
CA ARG A 203 -0.86 18.00 10.83
C ARG A 203 -0.90 17.81 12.33
N VAL A 204 -1.68 16.83 12.76
CA VAL A 204 -1.80 16.46 14.16
C VAL A 204 -0.96 15.21 14.40
N ILE A 205 -0.16 15.22 15.45
CA ILE A 205 0.57 14.05 15.95
C ILE A 205 -0.38 13.26 16.83
N VAL A 206 -0.67 12.02 16.43
CA VAL A 206 -1.49 11.09 17.20
C VAL A 206 -0.68 9.84 17.53
N HIS A 207 -1.11 9.16 18.59
CA HIS A 207 -0.61 7.82 18.90
C HIS A 207 -1.76 6.86 19.20
N THR A 208 -1.50 5.59 18.92
CA THR A 208 -2.37 4.47 19.30
C THR A 208 -2.17 4.08 20.77
N GLN A 209 -3.22 3.61 21.42
CA GLN A 209 -3.16 3.04 22.77
C GLN A 209 -2.90 1.52 22.68
N MET A 210 -1.73 1.06 23.13
CA MET A 210 -1.33 -0.36 23.06
C MET A 210 -1.76 -1.17 24.26
N LYS A 211 -1.98 -0.55 25.42
CA LYS A 211 -2.53 -1.25 26.59
C LYS A 211 -3.91 -1.84 26.33
N LEU A 212 -4.69 -1.20 25.46
CA LEU A 212 -6.03 -1.67 25.10
C LEU A 212 -6.01 -2.92 24.20
N LEU A 213 -4.87 -3.25 23.60
CA LEU A 213 -4.74 -4.40 22.71
C LEU A 213 -4.16 -5.60 23.47
N PRO A 214 -4.51 -6.84 23.08
CA PRO A 214 -3.98 -8.06 23.68
C PRO A 214 -2.54 -8.38 23.22
N PHE A 215 -1.67 -7.37 23.17
CA PHE A 215 -0.29 -7.50 22.70
C PHE A 215 0.71 -7.34 23.84
N ARG A 216 1.83 -8.08 23.74
CA ARG A 216 2.99 -7.88 24.63
C ARG A 216 3.68 -6.52 24.42
N GLN A 217 3.43 -5.86 23.28
CA GLN A 217 4.05 -4.59 22.92
C GLN A 217 3.40 -3.42 23.69
N LYS A 218 4.19 -2.71 24.49
CA LYS A 218 3.75 -1.50 25.23
C LYS A 218 4.09 -0.17 24.53
N LYS A 219 4.77 -0.22 23.39
CA LYS A 219 5.27 0.96 22.66
C LYS A 219 4.24 1.42 21.64
N ALA A 220 3.70 2.63 21.83
CA ALA A 220 2.71 3.20 20.92
C ALA A 220 3.27 3.43 19.50
N HIS A 221 2.38 3.50 18.52
CA HIS A 221 2.70 3.91 17.16
C HIS A 221 2.29 5.36 16.95
N ILE A 222 3.27 6.25 16.74
CA ILE A 222 3.04 7.69 16.54
C ILE A 222 2.94 8.00 15.04
N MET A 223 1.88 8.66 14.60
CA MET A 223 1.74 9.19 13.24
C MET A 223 1.36 10.65 13.24
N GLU A 224 1.74 11.34 12.17
CA GLU A 224 1.10 12.58 11.78
C GLU A 224 -0.12 12.24 10.92
N ILE A 225 -1.25 12.90 11.18
CA ILE A 225 -2.44 12.92 10.32
C ILE A 225 -2.64 14.33 9.82
N GLN A 226 -2.89 14.51 8.53
CA GLN A 226 -3.21 15.82 7.98
C GLN A 226 -4.66 16.20 8.31
N LEU A 227 -4.87 17.43 8.78
CA LEU A 227 -6.20 18.02 8.90
C LEU A 227 -6.58 18.66 7.56
N ASN A 228 -7.76 18.30 7.06
CA ASN A 228 -8.35 18.89 5.87
C ASN A 228 -9.67 19.58 6.24
N GLY A 229 -10.11 20.53 5.41
CA GLY A 229 -11.34 21.30 5.65
C GLY A 229 -11.12 22.58 6.44
N GLY A 230 -11.92 23.61 6.18
CA GLY A 230 -11.88 24.90 6.86
C GLY A 230 -10.61 25.71 6.61
N THR A 231 -10.54 26.87 7.27
CA THR A 231 -9.36 27.75 7.23
C THR A 231 -8.21 27.18 8.06
N VAL A 232 -6.97 27.66 7.82
CA VAL A 232 -5.81 27.25 8.62
C VAL A 232 -5.98 27.60 10.10
N ALA A 233 -6.62 28.74 10.39
CA ALA A 233 -6.90 29.17 11.75
C ALA A 233 -7.84 28.20 12.48
N GLU A 234 -8.91 27.77 11.81
CA GLU A 234 -9.83 26.75 12.32
C GLU A 234 -9.13 25.41 12.54
N LYS A 235 -8.25 24.98 11.63
CA LYS A 235 -7.47 23.74 11.81
C LYS A 235 -6.59 23.78 13.06
N VAL A 236 -5.94 24.92 13.32
CA VAL A 236 -5.11 25.09 14.53
C VAL A 236 -6.00 25.09 15.78
N ALA A 237 -7.13 25.79 15.75
CA ALA A 237 -8.08 25.82 16.88
C ALA A 237 -8.66 24.43 17.18
N TRP A 238 -9.07 23.69 16.14
CA TRP A 238 -9.52 22.31 16.23
C TRP A 238 -8.46 21.41 16.85
N ALA A 239 -7.20 21.57 16.42
CA ALA A 239 -6.09 20.78 16.93
C ALA A 239 -5.81 21.07 18.41
N GLN A 240 -5.86 22.34 18.81
CA GLN A 240 -5.69 22.77 20.20
C GLN A 240 -6.81 22.22 21.10
N ALA A 241 -8.06 22.33 20.67
CA ALA A 241 -9.23 21.85 21.43
C ALA A 241 -9.26 20.33 21.64
N ARG A 242 -8.55 19.57 20.79
CA ARG A 242 -8.47 18.12 20.83
C ARG A 242 -7.14 17.58 21.35
N LEU A 243 -6.23 18.41 21.84
CA LEU A 243 -5.04 17.92 22.55
C LEU A 243 -5.47 17.05 23.73
N GLU A 244 -4.80 15.91 23.92
CA GLU A 244 -5.02 14.91 24.99
C GLU A 244 -6.34 14.14 24.91
N LYS A 245 -7.27 14.59 24.05
CA LYS A 245 -8.54 13.93 23.83
C LYS A 245 -8.38 12.70 22.94
N GLN A 246 -9.27 11.74 23.18
CA GLN A 246 -9.36 10.53 22.40
C GLN A 246 -10.20 10.79 21.14
N VAL A 247 -9.73 10.26 20.02
CA VAL A 247 -10.40 10.30 18.73
C VAL A 247 -10.76 8.88 18.33
N PRO A 248 -12.05 8.53 18.34
CA PRO A 248 -12.53 7.23 17.93
C PRO A 248 -12.68 7.15 16.41
N VAL A 249 -12.71 5.93 15.88
CA VAL A 249 -12.72 5.69 14.42
C VAL A 249 -13.98 6.20 13.73
N HIS A 250 -15.12 6.17 14.42
CA HIS A 250 -16.42 6.64 13.92
C HIS A 250 -16.45 8.13 13.61
N SER A 251 -15.57 8.92 14.24
CA SER A 251 -15.45 10.36 13.96
C SER A 251 -14.64 10.67 12.70
N VAL A 252 -13.91 9.69 12.16
CA VAL A 252 -12.98 9.87 11.03
C VAL A 252 -13.55 9.28 9.75
N PHE A 253 -14.07 8.04 9.82
CA PHE A 253 -14.63 7.34 8.68
C PHE A 253 -16.13 7.13 8.86
N SER A 254 -16.83 7.18 7.74
CA SER A 254 -18.25 6.83 7.66
C SER A 254 -18.44 5.38 7.22
N GLN A 255 -19.56 4.77 7.62
CA GLN A 255 -19.92 3.44 7.14
C GLN A 255 -20.19 3.49 5.63
N SER A 256 -19.87 2.42 4.90
CA SER A 256 -19.97 2.35 3.43
C SER A 256 -19.02 3.26 2.65
N GLU A 257 -18.16 4.05 3.32
CA GLU A 257 -17.11 4.83 2.67
C GLU A 257 -16.03 3.90 2.07
N VAL A 258 -15.43 4.37 0.99
CA VAL A 258 -14.27 3.72 0.37
C VAL A 258 -13.01 4.33 0.97
N ILE A 259 -12.02 3.50 1.33
CA ILE A 259 -10.76 3.95 1.92
C ILE A 259 -9.54 3.30 1.27
N ASP A 260 -8.39 3.91 1.50
CA ASP A 260 -7.09 3.37 1.13
C ASP A 260 -6.41 2.74 2.34
N VAL A 261 -5.84 1.55 2.14
CA VAL A 261 -5.17 0.79 3.18
C VAL A 261 -3.67 0.74 2.90
N ILE A 262 -2.90 1.37 3.78
CA ILE A 262 -1.44 1.48 3.65
C ILE A 262 -0.79 0.62 4.72
N ALA A 263 -0.01 -0.38 4.30
CA ALA A 263 0.61 -1.32 5.21
C ALA A 263 1.95 -1.85 4.68
N VAL A 264 2.64 -2.60 5.55
CA VAL A 264 3.82 -3.37 5.17
C VAL A 264 3.42 -4.83 5.02
N THR A 265 3.71 -5.45 3.87
CA THR A 265 3.29 -6.82 3.57
C THR A 265 3.96 -7.87 4.48
N LYS A 266 3.40 -9.09 4.54
CA LYS A 266 4.04 -10.23 5.25
C LYS A 266 5.44 -10.48 4.69
N GLY A 267 6.44 -10.57 5.57
CA GLY A 267 7.81 -10.92 5.19
C GLY A 267 7.90 -12.39 4.81
N ARG A 268 8.61 -12.72 3.73
CA ARG A 268 8.87 -14.10 3.29
C ARG A 268 10.37 -14.42 3.15
N GLY A 269 11.25 -13.51 3.59
CA GLY A 269 12.70 -13.65 3.50
C GLY A 269 13.24 -13.55 2.07
N VAL A 270 14.42 -14.11 1.84
CA VAL A 270 15.03 -14.23 0.51
C VAL A 270 14.33 -15.34 -0.25
N LYS A 271 13.91 -15.06 -1.49
CA LYS A 271 13.25 -16.02 -2.38
C LYS A 271 13.90 -15.99 -3.77
N GLY A 272 13.91 -17.16 -4.42
CA GLY A 272 14.34 -17.32 -5.81
C GLY A 272 13.43 -16.59 -6.81
N VAL A 273 13.90 -16.50 -8.05
CA VAL A 273 13.26 -15.72 -9.13
C VAL A 273 11.82 -16.16 -9.37
N THR A 274 11.57 -17.48 -9.45
CA THR A 274 10.23 -18.05 -9.68
C THR A 274 9.23 -17.59 -8.64
N SER A 275 9.56 -17.59 -7.34
CA SER A 275 8.62 -17.10 -6.33
C SER A 275 8.58 -15.57 -6.29
N ARG A 276 9.71 -14.88 -6.44
CA ARG A 276 9.77 -13.41 -6.28
C ARG A 276 9.09 -12.66 -7.43
N TRP A 277 9.26 -13.14 -8.65
CA TRP A 277 8.81 -12.50 -9.89
C TRP A 277 7.76 -13.31 -10.66
N HIS A 278 7.44 -14.53 -10.23
CA HIS A 278 6.50 -15.43 -10.91
C HIS A 278 6.95 -15.79 -12.33
N THR A 279 8.27 -15.94 -12.54
CA THR A 279 8.83 -16.42 -13.81
C THR A 279 8.50 -17.90 -14.00
N LYS A 280 8.27 -18.31 -15.26
CA LYS A 280 8.11 -19.72 -15.62
C LYS A 280 9.34 -20.54 -15.15
N LYS A 281 9.11 -21.75 -14.66
CA LYS A 281 10.20 -22.71 -14.38
C LYS A 281 10.77 -23.18 -15.72
N LEU A 282 12.08 -23.45 -15.76
CA LEU A 282 12.69 -24.07 -16.93
C LEU A 282 12.23 -25.53 -17.07
N PRO A 283 12.36 -26.14 -18.26
CA PRO A 283 12.06 -27.56 -18.48
C PRO A 283 12.79 -28.47 -17.48
N ARG A 284 12.26 -29.66 -17.25
CA ARG A 284 12.81 -30.60 -16.26
C ARG A 284 14.26 -30.98 -16.56
N LYS A 285 14.61 -31.18 -17.84
CA LYS A 285 15.93 -31.60 -18.31
C LYS A 285 16.92 -30.43 -18.49
N THR A 286 16.99 -29.51 -17.51
CA THR A 286 17.99 -28.43 -17.52
C THR A 286 19.15 -28.73 -16.58
N HIS A 287 20.37 -28.51 -17.06
CA HIS A 287 21.57 -28.56 -16.22
C HIS A 287 21.65 -27.33 -15.29
N LYS A 288 22.17 -27.53 -14.08
CA LYS A 288 22.36 -26.48 -13.05
C LYS A 288 21.06 -25.79 -12.60
N GLY A 289 19.96 -26.54 -12.51
CA GLY A 289 18.72 -26.15 -11.82
C GLY A 289 17.62 -25.50 -12.66
N LEU A 290 16.37 -25.71 -12.23
CA LEU A 290 15.16 -25.37 -12.98
C LEU A 290 14.49 -24.03 -12.58
N ARG A 291 14.78 -23.49 -11.39
CA ARG A 291 14.12 -22.30 -10.81
C ARG A 291 14.93 -21.02 -11.02
N LYS A 292 15.38 -20.79 -12.25
CA LYS A 292 16.21 -19.63 -12.66
C LYS A 292 15.65 -18.96 -13.91
N VAL A 293 16.15 -17.77 -14.21
CA VAL A 293 15.98 -17.14 -15.54
C VAL A 293 17.09 -17.67 -16.43
N ALA A 294 16.77 -18.08 -17.65
CA ALA A 294 17.75 -18.64 -18.58
C ALA A 294 18.77 -17.58 -19.05
N CYS A 295 18.30 -16.52 -19.69
CA CYS A 295 19.13 -15.41 -20.16
C CYS A 295 18.86 -14.15 -19.31
N ILE A 296 19.93 -13.53 -18.77
CA ILE A 296 19.85 -12.35 -17.90
C ILE A 296 20.17 -11.03 -18.61
N GLY A 297 20.41 -11.06 -19.93
CA GLY A 297 20.75 -9.90 -20.74
C GLY A 297 21.40 -10.33 -22.06
N ALA A 298 21.35 -9.47 -23.08
CA ALA A 298 22.14 -9.64 -24.29
C ALA A 298 23.63 -9.33 -24.00
N TRP A 299 24.52 -9.62 -24.96
CA TRP A 299 25.94 -9.27 -24.86
C TRP A 299 26.11 -7.75 -24.72
N HIS A 300 25.48 -6.99 -25.64
CA HIS A 300 25.44 -5.54 -25.61
C HIS A 300 24.04 -5.10 -25.17
N PRO A 301 23.89 -4.33 -24.07
CA PRO A 301 24.91 -3.71 -23.23
C PRO A 301 25.59 -4.67 -22.24
N ALA A 302 26.88 -4.47 -21.97
CA ALA A 302 27.71 -5.28 -21.06
C ALA A 302 27.40 -5.04 -19.56
N ARG A 303 26.11 -5.01 -19.20
CA ARG A 303 25.62 -4.88 -17.83
C ARG A 303 24.26 -5.55 -17.68
N VAL A 304 24.03 -6.16 -16.52
CA VAL A 304 22.70 -6.70 -16.19
C VAL A 304 21.76 -5.55 -15.85
N GLY A 305 20.72 -5.36 -16.65
CA GLY A 305 19.71 -4.33 -16.42
C GLY A 305 18.96 -4.51 -15.10
N CYS A 306 18.57 -3.39 -14.47
CA CYS A 306 17.81 -3.37 -13.22
C CYS A 306 16.40 -3.99 -13.35
N SER A 307 15.90 -4.09 -14.59
CA SER A 307 14.63 -4.68 -14.93
C SER A 307 14.69 -6.21 -15.02
N ILE A 308 15.86 -6.85 -15.00
CA ILE A 308 15.91 -8.32 -15.06
C ILE A 308 15.46 -8.94 -13.72
N ALA A 309 14.64 -9.97 -13.82
CA ALA A 309 14.14 -10.71 -12.66
C ALA A 309 15.30 -11.47 -11.97
N ARG A 310 15.62 -11.08 -10.74
CA ARG A 310 16.65 -11.73 -9.91
C ARG A 310 16.10 -12.19 -8.57
N ALA A 311 16.77 -13.16 -7.95
CA ALA A 311 16.45 -13.60 -6.59
C ALA A 311 16.69 -12.45 -5.59
N GLY A 312 16.07 -12.55 -4.40
CA GLY A 312 16.25 -11.54 -3.36
C GLY A 312 15.07 -11.49 -2.39
N GLN A 313 14.99 -10.41 -1.62
CA GLN A 313 13.91 -10.22 -0.65
C GLN A 313 12.51 -10.29 -1.30
N LYS A 314 11.61 -11.08 -0.71
CA LYS A 314 10.16 -11.11 -1.01
C LYS A 314 9.37 -10.75 0.24
N GLY A 315 8.49 -9.76 0.11
CA GLY A 315 7.60 -9.33 1.19
C GLY A 315 8.31 -8.48 2.24
N TYR A 316 7.53 -7.96 3.19
CA TYR A 316 7.94 -6.83 4.04
C TYR A 316 8.15 -5.54 3.24
N HIS A 317 7.36 -5.34 2.19
CA HIS A 317 7.40 -4.14 1.34
C HIS A 317 6.28 -3.18 1.78
N HIS A 318 6.50 -1.87 1.63
CA HIS A 318 5.44 -0.87 1.77
C HIS A 318 4.51 -0.92 0.57
N ARG A 319 3.20 -1.05 0.81
CA ARG A 319 2.15 -1.11 -0.22
C ARG A 319 0.94 -0.30 0.22
N THR A 320 0.23 0.20 -0.78
CA THR A 320 -1.07 0.86 -0.64
C THR A 320 -2.05 0.06 -1.46
N GLU A 321 -3.10 -0.44 -0.82
CA GLU A 321 -4.25 -1.02 -1.48
C GLU A 321 -5.33 0.05 -1.51
N LEU A 322 -5.71 0.46 -2.72
CA LEU A 322 -6.70 1.50 -2.92
C LEU A 322 -8.11 0.90 -2.90
N ASN A 323 -9.10 1.75 -2.69
CA ASN A 323 -10.51 1.47 -2.92
C ASN A 323 -11.09 0.27 -2.14
N LYS A 324 -10.77 0.17 -0.85
CA LYS A 324 -11.37 -0.81 0.07
C LYS A 324 -12.63 -0.23 0.68
N LYS A 325 -13.78 -0.82 0.37
CA LYS A 325 -15.06 -0.41 0.97
C LYS A 325 -15.13 -0.86 2.43
N ILE A 326 -15.54 0.05 3.32
CA ILE A 326 -15.93 -0.25 4.70
C ILE A 326 -17.33 -0.83 4.68
N TYR A 327 -17.53 -2.01 5.26
CA TYR A 327 -18.87 -2.60 5.39
C TYR A 327 -19.53 -2.25 6.70
N ARG A 328 -18.75 -2.29 7.78
CA ARG A 328 -19.23 -1.99 9.12
C ARG A 328 -18.12 -1.32 9.92
N ILE A 329 -18.49 -0.32 10.69
CA ILE A 329 -17.69 0.22 11.78
C ILE A 329 -18.41 -0.25 13.04
N GLY A 330 -17.85 -1.26 13.70
CA GLY A 330 -18.43 -1.82 14.93
C GLY A 330 -17.85 -1.09 16.14
N ARG A 331 -18.71 -0.77 17.12
CA ARG A 331 -18.24 -0.37 18.44
C ARG A 331 -17.58 -1.57 19.13
N GLY A 332 -16.64 -1.30 20.03
CA GLY A 332 -16.03 -2.30 20.89
C GLY A 332 -17.01 -2.87 21.90
N LEU A 333 -16.55 -3.85 22.68
CA LEU A 333 -17.29 -4.32 23.85
C LEU A 333 -17.38 -3.16 24.84
N HIS A 334 -18.57 -2.62 25.02
CA HIS A 334 -18.83 -1.49 25.91
C HIS A 334 -19.78 -1.91 27.01
N LYS A 335 -19.69 -1.21 28.14
CA LYS A 335 -20.60 -1.38 29.26
C LYS A 335 -21.65 -0.27 29.15
N GLU A 336 -22.89 -0.65 28.89
CA GLU A 336 -24.05 0.23 29.03
C GLU A 336 -24.87 -0.31 30.20
N ASP A 337 -25.19 0.54 31.17
CA ASP A 337 -26.01 0.22 32.35
C ASP A 337 -25.52 -1.01 33.15
N GLY A 338 -24.19 -1.13 33.30
CA GLY A 338 -23.55 -2.23 34.02
C GLY A 338 -23.52 -3.57 33.27
N LYS A 339 -24.21 -3.69 32.13
CA LYS A 339 -24.21 -4.88 31.28
C LYS A 339 -23.19 -4.72 30.15
N VAL A 340 -22.43 -5.78 29.89
CA VAL A 340 -21.47 -5.80 28.78
C VAL A 340 -22.24 -6.06 27.49
N VAL A 341 -22.43 -5.02 26.68
CA VAL A 341 -23.02 -5.13 25.35
C VAL A 341 -22.00 -5.80 24.44
N LYS A 342 -22.29 -7.05 24.04
CA LYS A 342 -21.44 -7.86 23.16
C LYS A 342 -21.89 -7.83 21.69
N ASN A 343 -22.91 -7.03 21.38
CA ASN A 343 -23.67 -7.04 20.12
C ASN A 343 -23.00 -6.20 19.03
N ASN A 344 -21.75 -6.54 18.73
CA ASN A 344 -20.97 -5.76 17.78
C ASN A 344 -21.04 -6.32 16.36
N ALA A 345 -21.46 -7.59 16.20
CA ALA A 345 -21.52 -8.28 14.92
C ALA A 345 -22.90 -8.83 14.55
N SER A 346 -23.88 -8.82 15.46
CA SER A 346 -25.28 -9.13 15.11
C SER A 346 -25.80 -8.14 14.06
N THR A 347 -26.56 -8.66 13.11
CA THR A 347 -27.30 -7.90 12.08
C THR A 347 -28.80 -8.04 12.36
N SER A 348 -29.64 -7.24 11.70
CA SER A 348 -31.10 -7.32 11.86
C SER A 348 -31.70 -8.67 11.48
N TYR A 349 -30.99 -9.45 10.66
CA TYR A 349 -31.38 -10.81 10.27
C TYR A 349 -31.00 -11.86 11.32
N ASP A 350 -30.00 -11.56 12.16
CA ASP A 350 -29.51 -12.51 13.15
C ASP A 350 -30.43 -12.52 14.37
N VAL A 351 -30.96 -13.69 14.71
CA VAL A 351 -31.75 -13.90 15.95
C VAL A 351 -30.86 -13.85 17.20
N THR A 352 -29.59 -14.24 17.06
CA THR A 352 -28.67 -14.34 18.19
C THR A 352 -27.69 -13.17 18.24
N ASP A 353 -27.52 -12.69 19.46
CA ASP A 353 -26.54 -11.70 19.83
C ASP A 353 -25.12 -12.26 19.76
N LYS A 354 -24.32 -11.70 18.85
CA LYS A 354 -22.97 -12.19 18.58
C LYS A 354 -21.94 -11.07 18.48
N SER A 355 -20.75 -11.40 18.96
CA SER A 355 -19.55 -10.57 18.82
C SER A 355 -18.80 -10.91 17.52
N ILE A 356 -17.93 -10.00 17.08
CA ILE A 356 -17.14 -10.23 15.85
C ILE A 356 -16.04 -11.29 16.05
N THR A 357 -15.71 -11.59 17.29
CA THR A 357 -14.71 -12.60 17.64
C THR A 357 -15.29 -13.98 17.42
N PRO A 358 -14.64 -14.83 16.59
CA PRO A 358 -15.08 -16.21 16.44
C PRO A 358 -14.84 -17.00 17.72
N LEU A 359 -15.44 -18.20 17.81
CA LEU A 359 -15.18 -19.14 18.91
C LEU A 359 -13.66 -19.41 19.04
N GLY A 360 -13.13 -19.28 20.25
CA GLY A 360 -11.69 -19.38 20.53
C GLY A 360 -10.85 -18.15 20.12
N GLY A 361 -11.49 -17.08 19.65
CA GLY A 361 -10.86 -15.84 19.22
C GLY A 361 -10.11 -15.96 17.88
N PHE A 362 -9.59 -14.83 17.39
CA PHE A 362 -8.83 -14.84 16.14
C PHE A 362 -7.48 -15.55 16.32
N PRO A 363 -7.12 -16.55 15.50
CA PRO A 363 -5.92 -17.33 15.72
C PRO A 363 -4.65 -16.47 15.71
N HIS A 364 -3.81 -16.59 16.74
CA HIS A 364 -2.62 -15.77 16.98
C HIS A 364 -2.87 -14.26 17.19
N TYR A 365 -4.13 -13.82 17.28
CA TYR A 365 -4.48 -12.46 17.64
C TYR A 365 -5.03 -12.40 19.06
N GLY A 366 -6.11 -13.16 19.31
CA GLY A 366 -6.94 -13.10 20.51
C GLY A 366 -8.33 -12.55 20.20
N GLU A 367 -8.99 -12.03 21.23
CA GLU A 367 -10.27 -11.35 21.13
C GLU A 367 -10.11 -9.91 20.60
N VAL A 368 -11.20 -9.35 20.06
CA VAL A 368 -11.32 -7.98 19.53
C VAL A 368 -12.29 -7.26 20.45
N ASN A 369 -11.74 -6.45 21.35
CA ASN A 369 -12.51 -5.81 22.41
C ASN A 369 -12.75 -4.33 22.15
N ASN A 370 -11.93 -3.69 21.32
CA ASN A 370 -12.08 -2.30 20.94
C ASN A 370 -12.94 -2.15 19.68
N ASP A 371 -13.27 -0.90 19.33
CA ASP A 371 -13.89 -0.56 18.04
C ASP A 371 -13.13 -1.22 16.89
N PHE A 372 -13.84 -1.66 15.86
CA PHE A 372 -13.24 -2.28 14.70
C PHE A 372 -13.84 -1.80 13.38
N VAL A 373 -13.06 -1.94 12.32
CA VAL A 373 -13.49 -1.68 10.96
C VAL A 373 -13.45 -2.99 10.18
N MET A 374 -14.58 -3.30 9.55
CA MET A 374 -14.73 -4.41 8.62
C MET A 374 -14.52 -3.92 7.20
N LEU A 375 -13.46 -4.42 6.56
CA LEU A 375 -13.03 -3.99 5.23
C LEU A 375 -13.21 -5.09 4.20
N LYS A 376 -13.69 -4.72 3.01
CA LYS A 376 -13.85 -5.66 1.89
C LYS A 376 -12.51 -6.30 1.49
N GLY A 377 -12.52 -7.62 1.39
CA GLY A 377 -11.44 -8.42 0.83
C GLY A 377 -10.21 -8.53 1.73
N CYS A 378 -9.08 -8.87 1.11
CA CYS A 378 -7.80 -8.99 1.80
C CYS A 378 -7.13 -7.61 2.01
N ILE A 379 -6.22 -7.55 2.99
CA ILE A 379 -5.37 -6.39 3.27
C ILE A 379 -3.93 -6.84 3.48
N ALA A 380 -2.97 -6.05 3.00
CA ALA A 380 -1.55 -6.24 3.23
C ALA A 380 -1.18 -6.30 4.71
N GLY A 381 -0.38 -7.30 5.05
CA GLY A 381 0.18 -7.45 6.40
C GLY A 381 -0.21 -8.76 7.07
N THR A 382 0.52 -9.08 8.14
CA THR A 382 0.21 -10.19 9.03
C THR A 382 -0.85 -9.78 10.05
N LYS A 383 -1.41 -10.75 10.78
CA LYS A 383 -2.12 -10.49 12.03
C LYS A 383 -1.22 -9.70 13.00
N LYS A 384 -1.82 -8.92 13.90
CA LYS A 384 -1.14 -8.01 14.86
C LYS A 384 -0.33 -6.87 14.23
N ARG A 385 -0.41 -6.69 12.91
CA ARG A 385 0.34 -5.62 12.22
C ARG A 385 -0.44 -4.32 12.26
N VAL A 386 0.28 -3.23 12.52
CA VAL A 386 -0.27 -1.88 12.36
C VAL A 386 -0.56 -1.58 10.89
N ILE A 387 -1.80 -1.19 10.63
CA ILE A 387 -2.35 -0.80 9.34
C ILE A 387 -2.70 0.68 9.42
N THR A 388 -2.36 1.44 8.39
CA THR A 388 -2.76 2.84 8.29
C THR A 388 -3.90 2.95 7.31
N LEU A 389 -5.07 3.32 7.81
CA LEU A 389 -6.26 3.60 7.02
C LEU A 389 -6.22 5.08 6.64
N ARG A 390 -6.49 5.39 5.37
CA ARG A 390 -6.51 6.77 4.87
C ARG A 390 -7.77 6.95 4.03
N LYS A 391 -8.40 8.12 4.08
CA LYS A 391 -9.41 8.49 3.08
C LYS A 391 -8.81 8.43 1.68
N VAL A 392 -9.63 8.17 0.67
CA VAL A 392 -9.14 8.03 -0.70
C VAL A 392 -8.50 9.35 -1.14
N SER A 393 -7.35 9.26 -1.82
CA SER A 393 -6.65 10.46 -2.29
C SER A 393 -7.35 11.19 -3.45
N ALA A 394 -8.20 10.49 -4.20
CA ALA A 394 -9.09 11.05 -5.22
C ALA A 394 -10.50 10.54 -4.93
N SER A 395 -11.48 11.42 -4.84
CA SER A 395 -12.89 11.01 -4.70
C SER A 395 -13.28 10.20 -5.93
N VAL A 396 -13.44 8.89 -5.76
CA VAL A 396 -14.08 8.06 -6.77
C VAL A 396 -15.56 8.36 -6.67
N VAL A 397 -16.04 9.33 -7.45
CA VAL A 397 -17.47 9.45 -7.72
C VAL A 397 -17.79 8.28 -8.65
N VAL A 398 -18.16 7.14 -8.06
CA VAL A 398 -18.87 6.11 -8.80
C VAL A 398 -20.24 6.72 -9.11
N GLY A 399 -20.58 6.82 -10.40
CA GLY A 399 -21.76 7.52 -10.89
C GLY A 399 -22.98 7.37 -9.99
N GLY A 400 -23.60 8.51 -9.65
CA GLY A 400 -24.75 8.56 -8.78
C GLY A 400 -25.89 7.72 -9.35
N GLN A 401 -26.29 6.69 -8.62
CA GLN A 401 -27.70 6.34 -8.59
C GLN A 401 -28.37 7.43 -7.77
N ARG A 402 -29.22 8.24 -8.41
CA ARG A 402 -30.25 8.99 -7.69
C ARG A 402 -31.14 7.93 -7.05
N GLU A 403 -31.10 7.79 -5.73
CA GLU A 403 -32.23 7.20 -5.03
C GLU A 403 -33.46 8.06 -5.37
N PRO A 404 -34.59 7.46 -5.76
CA PRO A 404 -35.83 8.22 -5.85
C PRO A 404 -36.09 8.77 -4.45
N ARG A 405 -36.12 10.11 -4.33
CA ARG A 405 -36.67 10.73 -3.13
C ARG A 405 -38.09 10.19 -3.01
N GLY A 406 -38.38 9.47 -1.94
CA GLY A 406 -39.75 9.16 -1.56
C GLY A 406 -40.58 10.46 -1.48
N PRO A 407 -41.92 10.36 -1.52
CA PRO A 407 -42.77 11.53 -1.46
C PRO A 407 -42.40 12.36 -0.23
N ARG A 408 -42.11 13.64 -0.44
CA ARG A 408 -42.01 14.59 0.67
C ARG A 408 -43.43 14.78 1.19
N GLU A 409 -43.78 14.03 2.23
CA GLU A 409 -44.88 14.41 3.10
C GLU A 409 -44.48 15.68 3.87
N GLY A 410 -45.40 16.66 3.90
CA GLY A 410 -45.43 17.66 4.96
C GLY A 410 -44.64 18.95 4.76
N TRP A 411 -44.96 19.73 3.73
CA TRP A 411 -44.87 21.21 3.78
C TRP A 411 -46.10 21.79 3.09
N GLY A 412 -47.25 21.66 3.73
CA GLY A 412 -48.48 22.37 3.40
C GLY A 412 -49.03 22.98 4.67
N GLY A 413 -48.74 24.26 4.89
CA GLY A 413 -49.21 25.00 6.07
C GLY A 413 -48.47 26.32 6.19
N LEU A 414 -49.22 27.41 6.06
CA LEU A 414 -48.81 28.83 6.11
C LEU A 414 -48.41 29.45 4.75
N ALA A 415 -49.35 29.45 3.81
CA ALA A 415 -49.51 30.58 2.90
C ALA A 415 -50.99 30.69 2.47
N SER A 416 -51.52 31.91 2.52
CA SER A 416 -52.82 32.37 2.02
C SER A 416 -54.08 32.03 2.84
N LEU A 417 -54.26 32.80 3.92
CA LEU A 417 -55.56 33.40 4.25
C LEU A 417 -55.65 34.70 3.44
N SER A 418 -56.17 34.61 2.22
CA SER A 418 -56.82 35.73 1.54
C SER A 418 -57.87 35.10 0.62
N TRP A 419 -59.06 34.97 1.19
CA TRP A 419 -60.29 34.71 0.47
C TRP A 419 -60.70 35.98 -0.26
N ALA A 420 -61.48 35.79 -1.33
CA ALA A 420 -62.19 36.79 -2.13
C ALA A 420 -61.40 37.43 -3.27
N LEU A 421 -61.62 36.92 -4.49
CA LEU A 421 -62.36 37.61 -5.57
C LEU A 421 -62.10 36.91 -6.91
N LEU A 422 -63.20 36.65 -7.64
CA LEU A 422 -63.28 36.15 -9.04
C LEU A 422 -62.89 34.66 -9.18
N GLY A 423 -63.76 33.72 -9.54
CA GLY A 423 -64.87 33.78 -10.49
C GLY A 423 -64.52 32.87 -11.67
N GLY A 424 -65.20 31.72 -11.79
CA GLY A 424 -65.06 30.74 -12.89
C GLY A 424 -64.10 29.59 -12.56
N GLY A 425 -64.40 28.31 -12.76
CA GLY A 425 -65.42 27.72 -13.62
C GLY A 425 -64.80 26.49 -14.30
N TRP A 426 -64.96 25.32 -13.68
CA TRP A 426 -65.07 23.95 -14.24
C TRP A 426 -64.19 23.48 -15.40
N GLY A 427 -63.64 22.26 -15.27
CA GLY A 427 -63.39 21.40 -16.43
C GLY A 427 -62.17 20.48 -16.32
N TRP A 428 -62.35 19.31 -15.71
CA TRP A 428 -61.45 18.17 -15.80
C TRP A 428 -61.95 17.30 -16.97
N GLU A 429 -61.12 16.98 -17.96
CA GLU A 429 -61.42 15.87 -18.88
C GLU A 429 -60.16 15.11 -19.28
N GLU A 430 -60.21 13.82 -18.97
CA GLU A 430 -59.25 12.76 -19.22
C GLU A 430 -59.52 12.16 -20.61
N GLN A 431 -58.52 12.08 -21.49
CA GLN A 431 -58.60 11.23 -22.68
C GLN A 431 -57.43 10.25 -22.75
N LYS A 432 -57.78 8.97 -22.63
CA LYS A 432 -56.99 7.79 -23.03
C LYS A 432 -57.26 7.47 -24.50
N GLY A 433 -56.21 7.12 -25.25
CA GLY A 433 -56.30 6.44 -26.55
C GLY A 433 -54.91 6.04 -27.02
N ARG A 434 -54.49 4.78 -26.80
CA ARG A 434 -54.48 3.63 -27.74
C ARG A 434 -53.43 3.75 -28.85
N GLY A 435 -52.65 2.67 -28.98
CA GLY A 435 -51.43 2.61 -29.78
C GLY A 435 -51.63 2.34 -31.26
N SER A 436 -50.50 2.35 -31.98
CA SER A 436 -50.29 1.54 -33.18
C SER A 436 -48.78 1.41 -33.41
N GLY A 437 -48.35 0.21 -33.80
CA GLY A 437 -46.95 -0.09 -34.09
C GLY A 437 -46.53 0.31 -35.51
N ARG A 438 -45.21 0.38 -35.73
CA ARG A 438 -44.47 0.29 -37.01
C ARG A 438 -42.98 0.29 -36.64
N SER A 439 -42.29 -0.84 -36.81
CA SER A 439 -41.52 -1.27 -38.00
C SER A 439 -40.23 -0.48 -38.24
N TRP A 440 -39.14 -1.25 -38.29
CA TRP A 440 -37.76 -0.87 -38.60
C TRP A 440 -37.59 -0.35 -40.03
N VAL A 441 -36.78 0.70 -40.21
CA VAL A 441 -36.02 0.96 -41.44
C VAL A 441 -34.67 1.59 -41.06
N ASN A 442 -33.59 1.00 -41.61
CA ASN A 442 -32.22 1.52 -41.60
C ASN A 442 -32.10 2.69 -42.58
N GLU A 443 -31.38 3.75 -42.21
CA GLU A 443 -30.83 4.71 -43.17
C GLU A 443 -29.33 4.91 -42.94
N THR A 444 -28.58 4.56 -43.98
CA THR A 444 -27.18 4.86 -44.27
C THR A 444 -27.11 6.07 -45.20
N PHE A 445 -26.23 7.05 -44.96
CA PHE A 445 -25.74 8.05 -45.95
C PHE A 445 -24.52 8.80 -45.35
N PRO A 446 -23.66 9.51 -46.13
CA PRO A 446 -22.85 9.05 -47.26
C PRO A 446 -21.36 9.48 -47.19
N VAL A 447 -20.59 8.94 -48.13
CA VAL A 447 -19.22 9.33 -48.52
C VAL A 447 -19.25 10.54 -49.47
N TRP A 448 -18.24 11.42 -49.39
CA TRP A 448 -17.87 12.35 -50.47
C TRP A 448 -16.35 12.35 -50.69
N THR A 449 -15.96 12.29 -51.96
CA THR A 449 -14.58 12.25 -52.48
C THR A 449 -14.33 13.42 -53.43
N GLY A 450 -13.14 14.03 -53.36
CA GLY A 450 -12.39 14.39 -54.59
C GLY A 450 -12.01 15.87 -54.84
N GLY A 451 -10.68 16.10 -54.97
CA GLY A 451 -10.01 17.11 -55.81
C GLY A 451 -9.82 18.51 -55.19
N GLY A 452 -8.69 19.23 -55.30
CA GLY A 452 -7.40 19.07 -55.97
C GLY A 452 -6.72 20.45 -56.16
N GLY A 453 -5.38 20.55 -56.09
CA GLY A 453 -4.56 21.52 -56.85
C GLY A 453 -3.98 22.80 -56.17
N GLY A 454 -2.64 22.96 -56.29
CA GLY A 454 -1.89 24.24 -56.41
C GLY A 454 -1.34 24.90 -55.12
N SER A 455 -0.06 24.76 -54.74
CA SER A 455 1.18 25.46 -55.19
C SER A 455 1.45 26.82 -54.52
N GLY A 456 2.57 26.96 -53.78
CA GLY A 456 3.12 28.27 -53.36
C GLY A 456 4.07 28.29 -52.14
N VAL A 457 5.37 28.01 -52.37
CA VAL A 457 6.62 28.61 -51.81
C VAL A 457 6.49 29.55 -50.57
N GLY A 458 7.01 29.27 -49.35
CA GLY A 458 8.41 29.34 -48.87
C GLY A 458 8.63 30.59 -47.96
N PRO A 459 9.68 30.76 -47.11
CA PRO A 459 10.65 29.84 -46.50
C PRO A 459 10.77 29.99 -44.95
N TYR A 460 11.33 29.00 -44.24
CA TYR A 460 11.85 29.17 -42.87
C TYR A 460 13.37 28.96 -42.86
N LEU A 461 14.08 30.00 -42.44
CA LEU A 461 15.53 30.10 -42.37
C LEU A 461 16.16 29.07 -41.41
N ARG A 462 17.17 28.35 -41.91
CA ARG A 462 18.26 27.75 -41.14
C ARG A 462 19.20 28.85 -40.64
N LEU A 463 19.80 28.66 -39.46
CA LEU A 463 21.20 28.95 -39.12
C LEU A 463 21.51 28.09 -37.86
N SER A 464 22.15 26.92 -38.01
CA SER A 464 23.60 26.67 -37.99
C SER A 464 24.22 26.60 -36.57
N SER A 465 24.57 25.38 -36.17
CA SER A 465 25.66 25.04 -35.23
C SER A 465 27.02 25.51 -35.77
N PRO A 466 28.02 25.72 -34.90
CA PRO A 466 29.08 24.71 -34.66
C PRO A 466 29.45 24.66 -33.15
N THR A 467 30.23 23.77 -32.54
CA THR A 467 31.37 22.94 -32.94
C THR A 467 31.66 21.97 -31.78
N THR A 468 32.08 20.74 -32.06
CA THR A 468 32.75 19.83 -31.10
C THR A 468 34.18 20.30 -30.80
N PRO A 469 34.78 19.90 -29.66
CA PRO A 469 35.70 18.76 -29.74
C PRO A 469 35.54 17.75 -28.58
N SER A 470 36.08 16.56 -28.82
CA SER A 470 36.17 15.39 -27.95
C SER A 470 37.45 15.44 -27.06
N PRO A 471 37.90 14.32 -26.45
CA PRO A 471 37.87 14.05 -25.02
C PRO A 471 39.25 14.23 -24.33
N SER A 472 39.25 14.55 -23.03
CA SER A 472 40.47 14.42 -22.21
C SER A 472 40.19 13.75 -20.87
N TRP A 473 41.07 12.81 -20.56
CA TRP A 473 41.17 12.07 -19.33
C TRP A 473 41.60 12.98 -18.18
N CYS A 474 41.06 12.75 -16.98
CA CYS A 474 41.86 12.76 -15.75
C CYS A 474 41.10 12.11 -14.59
N THR A 475 41.50 10.87 -14.30
CA THR A 475 41.68 10.30 -12.96
C THR A 475 41.83 11.33 -11.85
N THR A 476 41.05 11.21 -10.77
CA THR A 476 41.58 11.35 -9.39
C THR A 476 40.64 10.68 -8.38
N ALA A 477 41.16 9.57 -7.83
CA ALA A 477 41.05 9.10 -6.46
C ALA A 477 39.73 9.23 -5.68
N ALA A 478 39.18 8.06 -5.38
CA ALA A 478 38.50 7.79 -4.12
C ALA A 478 39.35 8.32 -2.94
N ARG A 479 38.72 9.08 -2.03
CA ARG A 479 39.25 9.27 -0.68
C ARG A 479 38.30 8.73 0.38
N PRO A 480 38.85 8.17 1.47
CA PRO A 480 38.15 7.29 2.38
C PRO A 480 37.47 8.07 3.50
N TRP A 481 36.46 7.44 4.09
CA TRP A 481 35.83 7.89 5.32
C TRP A 481 36.85 7.88 6.46
N ARG A 482 37.21 9.08 6.94
CA ARG A 482 38.06 9.28 8.12
C ARG A 482 37.17 9.20 9.35
N THR A 483 37.32 8.12 10.12
CA THR A 483 36.83 8.00 11.49
C THR A 483 37.81 8.71 12.43
N SER A 484 37.32 9.65 13.22
CA SER A 484 38.07 10.27 14.32
C SER A 484 38.01 9.35 15.55
N SER A 485 39.14 8.73 15.86
CA SER A 485 39.43 8.08 17.15
C SER A 485 40.40 8.95 17.93
N SER A 486 40.00 9.40 19.12
CA SER A 486 40.91 9.86 20.17
C SER A 486 41.03 8.76 21.22
N SER A 487 42.27 8.43 21.50
CA SER A 487 42.81 7.41 22.40
C SER A 487 42.58 7.67 23.89
N SER A 488 42.33 6.61 24.66
CA SER A 488 42.87 6.47 26.02
C SER A 488 43.02 4.98 26.34
N SER A 489 44.26 4.61 26.66
CA SER A 489 44.84 3.31 26.97
C SER A 489 44.47 2.76 28.36
N THR A 490 44.24 1.45 28.48
CA THR A 490 44.81 0.56 29.54
C THR A 490 44.37 -0.91 29.34
N PRO A 491 45.19 -1.91 29.73
CA PRO A 491 45.14 -3.31 29.26
C PRO A 491 44.29 -4.25 30.16
N PRO A 492 44.01 -5.51 29.74
CA PRO A 492 43.22 -6.47 30.52
C PRO A 492 44.09 -7.29 31.49
N PRO A 493 43.60 -7.69 32.68
CA PRO A 493 44.30 -8.64 33.52
C PRO A 493 43.95 -10.10 33.16
N SER A 494 44.98 -10.93 33.15
CA SER A 494 44.97 -12.39 33.09
C SER A 494 44.89 -13.02 34.49
N LEU A 495 44.04 -14.06 34.59
CA LEU A 495 44.16 -15.30 35.39
C LEU A 495 44.77 -15.32 36.81
N ALA A 496 43.93 -15.67 37.79
CA ALA A 496 44.18 -16.57 38.93
C ALA A 496 42.83 -16.81 39.66
N THR A 497 42.45 -17.89 40.34
CA THR A 497 42.76 -19.32 40.41
C THR A 497 41.63 -19.95 41.26
N ALA A 498 41.24 -21.20 40.94
CA ALA A 498 40.53 -22.19 41.76
C ALA A 498 39.20 -21.86 42.48
N ALA A 499 38.13 -22.58 42.08
CA ALA A 499 37.31 -23.35 43.02
C ALA A 499 36.55 -24.45 42.26
N SER A 500 36.82 -25.69 42.66
CA SER A 500 36.23 -26.93 42.19
C SER A 500 34.75 -27.05 42.59
N ARG A 501 33.91 -27.53 41.67
CA ARG A 501 32.71 -28.31 42.03
C ARG A 501 32.26 -29.19 40.86
N GLN A 502 32.55 -30.48 41.00
CA GLN A 502 31.95 -31.57 40.25
C GLN A 502 30.42 -31.53 40.38
N ARG A 503 29.68 -31.75 39.27
CA ARG A 503 28.55 -32.69 39.25
C ARG A 503 28.08 -33.03 37.83
N LYS A 504 28.37 -34.27 37.44
CA LYS A 504 27.59 -35.25 36.65
C LYS A 504 26.81 -34.73 35.42
N ARG A 505 27.37 -35.03 34.25
CA ARG A 505 26.61 -35.49 33.08
C ARG A 505 26.06 -36.89 33.39
N ARG A 506 24.75 -37.10 33.20
CA ARG A 506 24.16 -38.39 32.85
C ARG A 506 23.47 -38.19 31.51
N GLY A 507 23.90 -38.95 30.50
CA GLY A 507 23.05 -39.34 29.40
C GLY A 507 22.61 -40.78 29.65
N SER A 508 21.40 -41.12 29.20
CA SER A 508 20.99 -42.39 28.58
C SER A 508 19.47 -42.56 28.70
N SER A 509 18.86 -42.98 27.60
CA SER A 509 17.64 -43.81 27.49
C SER A 509 16.42 -43.43 28.33
N TRP A 510 15.34 -43.00 27.68
CA TRP A 510 14.18 -43.81 27.26
C TRP A 510 13.41 -43.01 26.21
#